data_AF-A0A843CJA8-F1
#
_entry.id   AF-A0A843CJA8-F1
#
_cell.length_a   1.000
_cell.length_b   1.000
_cell.length_c   1.000
_cell.angle_alpha   90.00
_cell.angle_beta   90.00
_cell.angle_gamma   90.00
#
_symmetry.space_group_name_H-M   'P 1'
#
loop_
_entity.id
_entity.type
_entity.pdbx_description
1 polymer ?
#
loop_
_entity_poly.entity_id
_entity_poly.type
_entity_poly.pdbx_seq_one_letter_code
_entity_poly.pdbx_strand_id
1 'polypeptide(L)'
;MKLMVIGLDSASPQFIDQWIESLPNLRILRHEGVHGVLESIVPPSSVPAWQCFASGKNPAKIGLWGFLSIGPDRKVREGTTTPDMGCIWDLCSKSGLSVGVFNVPGTYPPYPVNGFMVSGFPTPPGKVWAYPETIMKRLDAALDGYDIDVPLTKPSEMRGGEEAYLAQVQSLHKKSVEAAKLLVSWFNPQVFVMTLQGLDLVQHDFSRYMDKPDSQYSNVVKDWYIKLDAAVGELRSLAGPDTHLLVVSDHGSIPISTSFHANEFLQKQGLLRLKPGIEKKEGGEFYSRVRKLVLKNLSANTIRTIYRLTPDRIAHKFTASAYFERLLAGLVES
;
A
#
# COMPACT_ATOMS: atom_id res chain seq x y z
N MET A 1 24.99 9.84 2.49
CA MET A 1 24.09 8.75 2.93
C MET A 1 24.90 7.49 3.19
N LYS A 2 24.54 6.65 4.16
CA LYS A 2 25.19 5.35 4.46
C LYS A 2 24.35 4.16 3.98
N LEU A 3 23.03 4.23 4.18
CA LEU A 3 22.08 3.20 3.80
C LEU A 3 20.87 3.83 3.11
N MET A 4 20.50 3.29 1.95
CA MET A 4 19.23 3.54 1.28
C MET A 4 18.48 2.22 1.13
N VAL A 5 17.21 2.20 1.56
CA VAL A 5 16.28 1.09 1.30
C VAL A 5 15.15 1.62 0.44
N ILE A 6 14.94 0.98 -0.71
CA ILE A 6 13.82 1.24 -1.62
C ILE A 6 12.93 -0.01 -1.60
N GLY A 7 11.77 0.13 -0.98
CA GLY A 7 10.72 -0.86 -0.98
C GLY A 7 9.85 -0.77 -2.23
N LEU A 8 9.66 -1.88 -2.91
CA LEU A 8 8.81 -2.02 -4.08
C LEU A 8 7.58 -2.84 -3.66
N ASP A 9 6.48 -2.17 -3.29
CA ASP A 9 5.31 -2.87 -2.74
C ASP A 9 4.77 -3.89 -3.75
N SER A 10 4.62 -5.14 -3.33
CA SER A 10 4.06 -6.22 -4.14
C SER A 10 4.89 -6.63 -5.36
N ALA A 11 6.19 -6.33 -5.39
CA ALA A 11 7.09 -6.69 -6.49
C ALA A 11 7.44 -8.19 -6.49
N SER A 12 6.70 -8.93 -7.31
CA SER A 12 6.90 -10.37 -7.54
C SER A 12 8.26 -10.68 -8.20
N PRO A 13 9.09 -11.57 -7.62
CA PRO A 13 10.37 -11.94 -8.22
C PRO A 13 10.21 -12.63 -9.58
N GLN A 14 9.12 -13.39 -9.78
CA GLN A 14 8.83 -14.06 -11.05
C GLN A 14 8.64 -13.05 -12.19
N PHE A 15 7.98 -11.92 -11.95
CA PHE A 15 7.80 -10.87 -12.95
C PHE A 15 9.08 -10.07 -13.20
N ILE A 16 9.89 -9.85 -12.16
CA ILE A 16 11.23 -9.24 -12.35
C ILE A 16 12.08 -10.15 -13.23
N ASP A 17 12.11 -11.45 -12.95
CA ASP A 17 12.86 -12.42 -13.76
C ASP A 17 12.35 -12.46 -15.20
N GLN A 18 11.03 -12.51 -15.39
CA GLN A 18 10.40 -12.53 -16.71
C GLN A 18 10.74 -11.30 -17.55
N TRP A 19 10.87 -10.13 -16.91
CA TRP A 19 11.04 -8.85 -17.62
C TRP A 19 12.42 -8.21 -17.43
N ILE A 20 13.41 -8.92 -16.88
CA ILE A 20 14.70 -8.34 -16.47
C ILE A 20 15.42 -7.57 -17.58
N GLU A 21 15.29 -7.99 -18.84
CA GLU A 21 15.87 -7.28 -19.99
C GLU A 21 15.23 -5.91 -20.26
N SER A 22 14.01 -5.69 -19.78
CA SER A 22 13.31 -4.40 -19.81
C SER A 22 13.53 -3.57 -18.52
N LEU A 23 14.31 -4.07 -17.55
CA LEU A 23 14.52 -3.47 -16.23
C LEU A 23 16.02 -3.19 -16.01
N PRO A 24 16.61 -2.23 -16.76
CA PRO A 24 18.06 -2.03 -16.77
C PRO A 24 18.64 -1.68 -15.39
N ASN A 25 17.94 -0.93 -14.54
CA ASN A 25 18.47 -0.54 -13.23
C ASN A 25 18.52 -1.72 -12.27
N LEU A 26 17.44 -2.50 -12.18
CA LEU A 26 17.38 -3.74 -11.40
C LEU A 26 18.36 -4.78 -11.94
N ARG A 27 18.52 -4.88 -13.27
CA ARG A 27 19.50 -5.77 -13.90
C ARG A 27 20.93 -5.41 -13.49
N ILE A 28 21.27 -4.13 -13.48
CA ILE A 28 22.58 -3.66 -12.99
C ILE A 28 22.76 -4.01 -11.51
N LEU A 29 21.76 -3.77 -10.66
CA LEU A 29 21.83 -4.11 -9.23
C LEU A 29 22.02 -5.61 -8.99
N ARG A 30 21.37 -6.47 -9.79
CA ARG A 30 21.57 -7.92 -9.74
C ARG A 30 22.97 -8.35 -10.16
N HIS A 31 23.55 -7.68 -11.16
CA HIS A 31 24.88 -7.99 -11.68
C HIS A 31 26.01 -7.49 -10.75
N GLU A 32 25.86 -6.28 -10.19
CA GLU A 32 26.87 -5.65 -9.32
C GLU A 32 26.73 -6.01 -7.84
N GLY A 33 25.60 -6.59 -7.43
CA GLY A 33 25.27 -6.87 -6.04
C GLY A 33 24.92 -8.33 -5.76
N VAL A 34 24.17 -8.54 -4.67
CA VAL A 34 23.62 -9.84 -4.28
C VAL A 34 22.12 -9.79 -4.40
N HIS A 35 21.52 -10.83 -4.99
CA HIS A 35 20.07 -10.94 -5.11
C HIS A 35 19.58 -12.34 -4.71
N GLY A 36 18.32 -12.42 -4.30
CA GLY A 36 17.68 -13.66 -3.90
C GLY A 36 16.19 -13.47 -3.64
N VAL A 37 15.46 -14.58 -3.59
CA VAL A 37 14.05 -14.59 -3.19
C VAL A 37 13.98 -14.71 -1.68
N LEU A 38 13.21 -13.82 -1.04
CA LEU A 38 12.94 -13.86 0.40
C LEU A 38 11.54 -14.37 0.66
N GLU A 39 11.37 -15.13 1.75
CA GLU A 39 10.06 -15.54 2.24
C GLU A 39 9.38 -14.36 2.93
N SER A 40 8.13 -14.07 2.55
CA SER A 40 7.30 -13.07 3.22
C SER A 40 6.72 -13.65 4.53
N ILE A 41 5.96 -12.83 5.23
CA ILE A 41 5.17 -13.28 6.38
C ILE A 41 3.92 -14.06 5.96
N VAL A 42 3.29 -14.72 6.93
CA VAL A 42 2.00 -15.39 6.74
C VAL A 42 0.95 -14.75 7.65
N PRO A 43 -0.16 -14.20 7.11
CA PRO A 43 -0.44 -14.00 5.68
C PRO A 43 0.39 -12.85 5.07
N PRO A 44 0.73 -12.91 3.76
CA PRO A 44 1.46 -11.84 3.08
C PRO A 44 0.54 -10.63 2.88
N SER A 45 0.71 -9.61 3.72
CA SER A 45 -0.06 -8.36 3.67
C SER A 45 0.88 -7.19 3.97
N SER A 46 0.75 -6.09 3.24
CA SER A 46 1.77 -5.05 3.19
C SER A 46 2.08 -4.42 4.54
N VAL A 47 1.06 -3.94 5.28
CA VAL A 47 1.30 -3.27 6.57
C VAL A 47 2.02 -4.19 7.57
N PRO A 48 1.53 -5.41 7.86
CA PRO A 48 2.27 -6.32 8.74
C PRO A 48 3.66 -6.70 8.19
N ALA A 49 3.81 -6.90 6.87
CA ALA A 49 5.07 -7.31 6.26
C ALA A 49 6.15 -6.22 6.37
N TRP A 50 5.81 -4.96 6.06
CA TRP A 50 6.73 -3.83 6.22
C TRP A 50 7.10 -3.56 7.67
N GLN A 51 6.20 -3.80 8.63
CA GLN A 51 6.49 -3.68 10.06
C GLN A 51 7.35 -4.84 10.58
N CYS A 52 7.19 -6.04 10.03
CA CYS A 52 8.09 -7.18 10.30
C CYS A 52 9.49 -6.93 9.73
N PHE A 53 9.57 -6.41 8.49
CA PHE A 53 10.82 -5.94 7.90
C PHE A 53 11.52 -4.92 8.79
N ALA A 54 10.77 -3.89 9.23
CA ALA A 54 11.32 -2.79 10.01
C ALA A 54 11.81 -3.23 11.39
N SER A 55 11.07 -4.12 12.07
CA SER A 55 11.35 -4.52 13.46
C SER A 55 12.22 -5.79 13.59
N GLY A 56 12.41 -6.56 12.51
CA GLY A 56 13.06 -7.87 12.57
C GLY A 56 12.27 -8.92 13.36
N LYS A 57 10.96 -8.71 13.53
CA LYS A 57 10.05 -9.57 14.30
C LYS A 57 9.01 -10.18 13.37
N ASN A 58 8.45 -11.33 13.74
CA ASN A 58 7.33 -11.94 13.01
C ASN A 58 5.98 -11.35 13.46
N PRO A 59 4.88 -11.56 12.70
CA PRO A 59 3.55 -11.03 13.04
C PRO A 59 3.09 -11.31 14.47
N ALA A 60 3.39 -12.52 14.99
CA ALA A 60 3.03 -12.91 16.35
C ALA A 60 3.75 -12.07 17.43
N LYS A 61 5.01 -11.70 17.20
CA LYS A 61 5.81 -10.88 18.13
C LYS A 61 5.40 -9.42 18.16
N ILE A 62 4.93 -8.87 17.03
CA ILE A 62 4.43 -7.49 16.96
C ILE A 62 2.91 -7.38 17.16
N GLY A 63 2.20 -8.52 17.29
CA GLY A 63 0.77 -8.56 17.50
C GLY A 63 -0.07 -8.08 16.31
N LEU A 64 0.51 -8.05 15.10
CA LEU A 64 -0.07 -7.43 13.92
C LEU A 64 -0.21 -8.46 12.79
N TRP A 65 -1.46 -8.81 12.45
CA TRP A 65 -1.78 -9.86 11.46
C TRP A 65 -2.47 -9.35 10.19
N GLY A 66 -2.75 -8.06 10.14
CA GLY A 66 -3.53 -7.39 9.10
C GLY A 66 -4.28 -6.22 9.72
N PHE A 67 -5.11 -5.52 8.93
CA PHE A 67 -5.98 -4.47 9.46
C PHE A 67 -6.93 -4.98 10.53
N LEU A 68 -7.34 -6.24 10.41
CA LEU A 68 -8.27 -6.89 11.32
C LEU A 68 -7.81 -8.33 11.58
N SER A 69 -8.00 -8.77 12.81
CA SER A 69 -7.75 -10.14 13.23
C SER A 69 -8.83 -10.62 14.18
N ILE A 70 -8.95 -11.94 14.33
CA ILE A 70 -9.83 -12.54 15.34
C ILE A 70 -8.95 -13.13 16.43
N GLY A 71 -9.11 -12.62 17.66
CA GLY A 71 -8.37 -13.12 18.81
C GLY A 71 -8.79 -14.54 19.22
N PRO A 72 -8.02 -15.20 20.10
CA PRO A 72 -8.39 -16.51 20.66
C PRO A 72 -9.74 -16.50 21.40
N ASP A 73 -10.12 -15.34 21.91
CA ASP A 73 -11.41 -15.03 22.54
C ASP A 73 -12.58 -14.85 21.54
N ARG A 74 -12.33 -15.04 20.23
CA ARG A 74 -13.26 -14.84 19.12
C ARG A 74 -13.74 -13.39 18.98
N LYS A 75 -13.00 -12.43 19.53
CA LYS A 75 -13.26 -11.00 19.34
C LYS A 75 -12.47 -10.48 18.15
N VAL A 76 -13.10 -9.57 17.41
CA VAL A 76 -12.41 -8.80 16.37
C VAL A 76 -11.43 -7.85 17.05
N ARG A 77 -10.23 -7.76 16.52
CA ARG A 77 -9.17 -6.87 16.96
C ARG A 77 -8.60 -6.15 15.76
N GLU A 78 -8.05 -4.98 16.01
CA GLU A 78 -7.43 -4.13 15.01
C GLU A 78 -5.94 -4.33 14.98
N GLY A 79 -5.39 -4.24 13.78
CA GLY A 79 -3.96 -4.05 13.63
C GLY A 79 -3.59 -2.61 13.95
N THR A 80 -2.80 -2.40 14.99
CA THR A 80 -2.19 -1.11 15.32
C THR A 80 -0.68 -1.21 15.26
N THR A 81 -0.04 -0.19 14.69
CA THR A 81 1.41 -0.01 14.72
C THR A 81 1.78 0.99 15.80
N THR A 82 2.88 0.74 16.51
CA THR A 82 3.29 1.56 17.63
C THR A 82 4.81 1.79 17.62
N PRO A 83 5.29 2.96 18.08
CA PRO A 83 6.73 3.25 18.10
C PRO A 83 7.58 2.28 18.94
N ASP A 84 6.98 1.58 19.91
CA ASP A 84 7.68 0.59 20.76
C ASP A 84 7.94 -0.75 20.05
N MET A 85 7.45 -0.94 18.82
CA MET A 85 7.81 -2.09 17.98
C MET A 85 9.33 -2.18 17.73
N GLY A 86 10.06 -1.07 17.85
CA GLY A 86 11.52 -1.05 17.82
C GLY A 86 12.06 -1.30 16.42
N CYS A 87 11.68 -0.44 15.49
CA CYS A 87 12.07 -0.50 14.09
C CYS A 87 13.55 -0.10 13.91
N ILE A 88 14.15 -0.52 12.80
CA ILE A 88 15.56 -0.28 12.48
C ILE A 88 15.92 1.21 12.52
N TRP A 89 15.03 2.09 12.06
CA TRP A 89 15.23 3.54 12.12
C TRP A 89 15.20 4.12 13.54
N ASP A 90 14.52 3.46 14.49
CA ASP A 90 14.54 3.84 15.90
C ASP A 90 15.91 3.53 16.51
N LEU A 91 16.47 2.35 16.18
CA LEU A 91 17.80 1.94 16.61
C LEU A 91 18.87 2.89 16.03
N CYS A 92 18.77 3.23 14.74
CA CYS A 92 19.64 4.20 14.10
C CYS A 92 19.54 5.58 14.75
N SER A 93 18.32 6.08 15.01
CA SER A 93 18.10 7.36 15.68
C SER A 93 18.70 7.39 17.08
N LYS A 94 18.48 6.34 17.89
CA LYS A 94 19.06 6.21 19.24
C LYS A 94 20.58 6.15 19.23
N SER A 95 21.16 5.68 18.13
CA SER A 95 22.62 5.62 17.92
C SER A 95 23.20 6.93 17.38
N GLY A 96 22.38 7.98 17.24
CA GLY A 96 22.78 9.30 16.76
C GLY A 96 22.88 9.43 15.23
N LEU A 97 22.45 8.43 14.46
CA LEU A 97 22.41 8.53 13.00
C LEU A 97 21.20 9.35 12.56
N SER A 98 21.36 10.20 11.54
CA SER A 98 20.23 10.89 10.94
C SER A 98 19.41 9.95 10.05
N VAL A 99 18.09 9.93 10.22
CA VAL A 99 17.18 9.01 9.52
C VAL A 99 16.09 9.76 8.75
N GLY A 100 15.72 9.23 7.60
CA GLY A 100 14.53 9.61 6.85
C GLY A 100 13.67 8.38 6.59
N VAL A 101 12.42 8.40 7.06
CA VAL A 101 11.43 7.35 6.78
C VAL A 101 10.35 7.96 5.89
N PHE A 102 10.06 7.34 4.75
CA PHE A 102 9.15 7.91 3.77
C PHE A 102 8.22 6.87 3.15
N ASN A 103 6.91 7.04 3.33
CA ASN A 103 5.85 6.21 2.75
C ASN A 103 5.84 4.73 3.17
N VAL A 104 6.65 4.32 4.15
CA VAL A 104 6.67 2.94 4.66
C VAL A 104 5.31 2.59 5.27
N PRO A 105 4.62 1.53 4.81
CA PRO A 105 3.29 1.19 5.32
C PRO A 105 3.25 0.92 6.82
N GLY A 106 2.20 1.40 7.47
CA GLY A 106 2.03 1.26 8.92
C GLY A 106 2.83 2.24 9.77
N THR A 107 3.40 3.32 9.20
CA THR A 107 4.11 4.34 10.01
C THR A 107 3.23 5.52 10.43
N TYR A 108 1.90 5.45 10.24
CA TYR A 108 0.96 6.39 10.84
C TYR A 108 0.54 5.92 12.25
N PRO A 109 0.40 6.83 13.24
CA PRO A 109 0.77 8.24 13.18
C PRO A 109 2.29 8.44 13.12
N PRO A 110 2.78 9.52 12.47
CA PRO A 110 4.20 9.82 12.45
C PRO A 110 4.68 10.11 13.88
N TYR A 111 5.92 9.74 14.18
CA TYR A 111 6.51 9.98 15.49
C TYR A 111 7.96 10.48 15.39
N PRO A 112 8.50 11.07 16.47
CA PRO A 112 9.83 11.65 16.45
C PRO A 112 10.94 10.64 16.15
N VAL A 113 11.79 10.99 15.20
CA VAL A 113 13.05 10.31 14.88
C VAL A 113 14.19 11.34 14.74
N ASN A 114 15.45 10.91 14.72
CA ASN A 114 16.57 11.83 14.50
C ASN A 114 16.64 12.24 13.01
N GLY A 115 15.74 13.09 12.56
CA GLY A 115 15.59 13.47 11.15
C GLY A 115 14.11 13.67 10.81
N PHE A 116 13.58 12.88 9.89
CA PHE A 116 12.18 13.00 9.48
C PHE A 116 11.46 11.66 9.29
N MET A 117 10.14 11.73 9.40
CA MET A 117 9.21 10.65 9.05
C MET A 117 8.04 11.24 8.27
N VAL A 118 7.74 10.68 7.11
CA VAL A 118 6.52 10.94 6.33
C VAL A 118 5.82 9.59 6.20
N SER A 119 4.58 9.52 6.70
CA SER A 119 3.89 8.25 6.92
C SER A 119 3.59 7.51 5.61
N GLY A 120 3.55 6.18 5.65
CA GLY A 120 2.93 5.38 4.60
C GLY A 120 1.44 5.12 4.84
N PHE A 121 0.83 4.39 3.91
CA PHE A 121 -0.55 3.96 4.07
C PHE A 121 -0.71 2.96 5.23
N PRO A 122 -1.88 2.87 5.85
CA PRO A 122 -3.01 3.79 5.69
C PRO A 122 -2.75 5.10 6.44
N THR A 123 -3.07 6.23 5.81
CA THR A 123 -3.04 7.54 6.47
C THR A 123 -4.43 8.18 6.39
N PRO A 124 -5.09 8.49 7.53
CA PRO A 124 -6.41 9.10 7.52
C PRO A 124 -6.41 10.51 6.91
N PRO A 125 -7.43 10.89 6.12
CA PRO A 125 -7.53 12.23 5.54
C PRO A 125 -7.54 13.33 6.60
N GLY A 126 -6.89 14.46 6.31
CA GLY A 126 -6.90 15.65 7.18
C GLY A 126 -6.16 15.48 8.52
N LYS A 127 -5.41 14.39 8.70
CA LYS A 127 -4.56 14.17 9.87
C LYS A 127 -3.11 14.56 9.59
N VAL A 128 -2.36 14.71 10.68
CA VAL A 128 -0.92 14.98 10.67
C VAL A 128 -0.19 13.71 10.26
N TRP A 129 0.55 13.77 9.16
CA TRP A 129 1.18 12.61 8.56
C TRP A 129 2.70 12.69 8.43
N ALA A 130 3.30 13.81 8.85
CA ALA A 130 4.76 13.95 8.90
C ALA A 130 5.28 14.44 10.25
N TYR A 131 6.52 14.04 10.55
CA TYR A 131 7.38 14.60 11.58
C TYR A 131 8.70 15.08 10.94
N PRO A 132 9.14 16.33 11.23
CA PRO A 132 8.35 17.39 11.82
C PRO A 132 7.16 17.79 10.93
N GLU A 133 6.11 18.32 11.55
CA GLU A 133 4.86 18.72 10.89
C GLU A 133 5.07 19.73 9.74
N THR A 134 6.15 20.52 9.84
CA THR A 134 6.55 21.53 8.84
C THR A 134 6.80 20.94 7.45
N ILE A 135 7.11 19.64 7.35
CA ILE A 135 7.28 18.95 6.07
C ILE A 135 6.01 18.98 5.24
N MET A 136 4.84 18.88 5.86
CA MET A 136 3.56 18.81 5.14
C MET A 136 3.37 20.03 4.23
N LYS A 137 3.48 21.23 4.82
CA LYS A 137 3.37 22.50 4.08
C LYS A 137 4.47 22.65 3.04
N ARG A 138 5.68 22.15 3.32
CA ARG A 138 6.84 22.29 2.42
C ARG A 138 6.69 21.39 1.19
N LEU A 139 6.20 20.15 1.36
CA LEU A 139 5.88 19.25 0.26
C LEU A 139 4.68 19.75 -0.55
N ASP A 140 3.62 20.21 0.11
CA ASP A 140 2.46 20.79 -0.57
C ASP A 140 2.85 21.97 -1.47
N ALA A 141 3.66 22.89 -0.96
CA ALA A 141 4.13 24.03 -1.74
C ALA A 141 5.05 23.63 -2.92
N ALA A 142 5.88 22.60 -2.74
CA ALA A 142 6.85 22.18 -3.75
C ALA A 142 6.22 21.31 -4.87
N LEU A 143 5.10 20.63 -4.59
CA LEU A 143 4.50 19.63 -5.48
C LEU A 143 3.09 20.00 -5.95
N ASP A 144 2.65 21.24 -5.68
CA ASP A 144 1.28 21.70 -5.96
C ASP A 144 0.22 20.78 -5.30
N GLY A 145 0.41 20.57 -4.00
CA GLY A 145 -0.30 19.60 -3.17
C GLY A 145 0.36 18.21 -3.19
N TYR A 146 0.56 17.61 -2.02
CA TYR A 146 1.11 16.25 -1.89
C TYR A 146 0.05 15.25 -1.43
N ASP A 147 -0.10 14.18 -2.21
CA ASP A 147 -1.00 13.06 -1.90
C ASP A 147 -0.17 11.93 -1.29
N ILE A 148 -0.48 11.54 -0.05
CA ILE A 148 0.21 10.44 0.66
C ILE A 148 -0.33 9.06 0.27
N ASP A 149 -1.57 9.01 -0.19
CA ASP A 149 -2.30 7.79 -0.53
C ASP A 149 -3.27 8.08 -1.68
N VAL A 150 -3.67 7.05 -2.43
CA VAL A 150 -4.75 7.20 -3.41
C VAL A 150 -6.08 7.47 -2.70
N PRO A 151 -6.97 8.29 -3.29
CA PRO A 151 -8.30 8.47 -2.75
C PRO A 151 -9.03 7.13 -2.54
N LEU A 152 -9.76 7.02 -1.44
CA LEU A 152 -10.56 5.84 -1.08
C LEU A 152 -11.60 5.44 -2.14
N THR A 153 -11.96 6.39 -3.01
CA THR A 153 -12.77 6.12 -4.20
C THR A 153 -11.90 5.46 -5.27
N LYS A 154 -11.90 4.12 -5.36
CA LYS A 154 -11.23 3.38 -6.44
C LYS A 154 -12.07 3.46 -7.73
N PRO A 155 -11.71 4.32 -8.71
CA PRO A 155 -12.52 4.48 -9.93
C PRO A 155 -12.50 3.23 -10.81
N SER A 156 -11.48 2.38 -10.71
CA SER A 156 -11.38 1.06 -11.36
C SER A 156 -12.50 0.08 -11.00
N GLU A 157 -13.18 0.30 -9.87
CA GLU A 157 -14.39 -0.43 -9.51
C GLU A 157 -15.62 0.06 -10.31
N MET A 158 -15.52 1.23 -10.95
CA MET A 158 -16.51 1.82 -11.85
C MET A 158 -16.24 1.37 -13.28
N ARG A 159 -17.30 1.16 -14.06
CA ARG A 159 -17.17 0.81 -15.47
C ARG A 159 -16.43 1.93 -16.23
N GLY A 160 -15.30 1.60 -16.85
CA GLY A 160 -14.49 2.54 -17.62
C GLY A 160 -13.68 3.50 -16.77
N GLY A 161 -13.55 3.25 -15.46
CA GLY A 161 -12.73 4.05 -14.56
C GLY A 161 -11.27 3.62 -14.48
N GLU A 162 -10.87 2.58 -15.22
CA GLU A 162 -9.50 2.06 -15.28
C GLU A 162 -8.48 3.14 -15.66
N GLU A 163 -8.74 3.90 -16.73
CA GLU A 163 -7.85 4.98 -17.19
C GLU A 163 -7.71 6.09 -16.14
N ALA A 164 -8.84 6.51 -15.54
CA ALA A 164 -8.85 7.52 -14.50
C ALA A 164 -8.11 7.05 -13.23
N TYR A 165 -8.18 5.76 -12.91
CA TYR A 165 -7.44 5.18 -11.80
C TYR A 165 -5.94 5.12 -12.09
N LEU A 166 -5.53 4.67 -13.28
CA LEU A 166 -4.11 4.67 -13.68
C LEU A 166 -3.50 6.07 -13.63
N ALA A 167 -4.23 7.10 -14.08
CA ALA A 167 -3.77 8.48 -14.00
C ALA A 167 -3.54 8.93 -12.53
N GLN A 168 -4.39 8.50 -11.60
CA GLN A 168 -4.21 8.79 -10.17
C GLN A 168 -2.99 8.08 -9.59
N VAL A 169 -2.83 6.79 -9.88
CA VAL A 169 -1.66 6.02 -9.41
C VAL A 169 -0.37 6.59 -10.01
N GLN A 170 -0.40 7.03 -11.27
CA GLN A 170 0.73 7.70 -11.93
C GLN A 170 1.07 9.05 -11.29
N SER A 171 0.08 9.86 -10.97
CA SER A 171 0.28 11.12 -10.25
C SER A 171 0.93 10.88 -8.88
N LEU A 172 0.40 9.92 -8.10
CA LEU A 172 0.92 9.54 -6.80
C LEU A 172 2.37 9.02 -6.89
N HIS A 173 2.66 8.14 -7.84
CA HIS A 173 4.00 7.61 -8.06
C HIS A 173 5.01 8.72 -8.39
N LYS A 174 4.66 9.60 -9.35
CA LYS A 174 5.51 10.73 -9.74
C LYS A 174 5.76 11.66 -8.54
N LYS A 175 4.70 12.06 -7.82
CA LYS A 175 4.84 12.91 -6.63
C LYS A 175 5.66 12.23 -5.54
N SER A 176 5.57 10.91 -5.38
CA SER A 176 6.37 10.17 -4.40
C SER A 176 7.85 10.19 -4.74
N VAL A 177 8.22 9.95 -6.00
CA VAL A 177 9.63 10.02 -6.44
C VAL A 177 10.19 11.44 -6.27
N GLU A 178 9.43 12.46 -6.67
CA GLU A 178 9.86 13.86 -6.49
C GLU A 178 9.94 14.28 -5.02
N ALA A 179 9.00 13.85 -4.18
CA ALA A 179 9.05 14.07 -2.74
C ALA A 179 10.28 13.41 -2.11
N ALA A 180 10.64 12.18 -2.51
CA ALA A 180 11.86 11.52 -2.03
C ALA A 180 13.11 12.35 -2.35
N LYS A 181 13.24 12.85 -3.58
CA LYS A 181 14.36 13.73 -3.99
C LYS A 181 14.44 14.98 -3.12
N LEU A 182 13.30 15.65 -2.92
CA LEU A 182 13.21 16.85 -2.08
C LEU A 182 13.59 16.55 -0.63
N LEU A 183 13.05 15.49 -0.04
CA LEU A 183 13.33 15.09 1.34
C LEU A 183 14.80 14.72 1.55
N VAL A 184 15.40 13.96 0.63
CA VAL A 184 16.84 13.65 0.67
C VAL A 184 17.67 14.93 0.57
N SER A 185 17.32 15.86 -0.33
CA SER A 185 18.01 17.15 -0.48
C SER A 185 17.90 18.03 0.76
N TRP A 186 16.72 18.08 1.39
CA TRP A 186 16.46 18.96 2.53
C TRP A 186 17.09 18.48 3.83
N PHE A 187 17.20 17.16 4.03
CA PHE A 187 17.61 16.58 5.31
C PHE A 187 18.94 15.83 5.25
N ASN A 188 19.40 15.43 4.06
CA ASN A 188 20.62 14.64 3.83
C ASN A 188 20.80 13.49 4.85
N PRO A 189 19.84 12.55 4.95
CA PRO A 189 19.87 11.52 5.97
C PRO A 189 21.02 10.53 5.77
N GLN A 190 21.56 10.00 6.88
CA GLN A 190 22.51 8.90 6.86
C GLN A 190 21.82 7.56 6.56
N VAL A 191 20.57 7.37 7.00
CA VAL A 191 19.75 6.20 6.70
C VAL A 191 18.44 6.66 6.09
N PHE A 192 18.13 6.23 4.87
CA PHE A 192 16.89 6.55 4.20
C PHE A 192 16.12 5.27 3.87
N VAL A 193 14.90 5.15 4.36
CA VAL A 193 14.01 4.00 4.11
C VAL A 193 12.74 4.53 3.48
N MET A 194 12.44 4.04 2.27
CA MET A 194 11.21 4.42 1.58
C MET A 194 10.52 3.24 0.92
N THR A 195 9.24 3.39 0.59
CA THR A 195 8.51 2.43 -0.25
C THR A 195 7.76 3.14 -1.38
N LEU A 196 7.52 2.40 -2.46
CA LEU A 196 6.69 2.81 -3.60
C LEU A 196 5.51 1.86 -3.73
N GLN A 197 4.31 2.33 -3.38
CA GLN A 197 3.08 1.53 -3.37
C GLN A 197 2.41 1.34 -4.74
N GLY A 198 2.82 2.11 -5.74
CA GLY A 198 2.09 2.18 -7.02
C GLY A 198 1.94 0.85 -7.74
N LEU A 199 2.91 -0.07 -7.58
CA LEU A 199 2.86 -1.38 -8.23
C LEU A 199 1.75 -2.26 -7.65
N ASP A 200 1.62 -2.31 -6.33
CA ASP A 200 0.54 -3.05 -5.66
C ASP A 200 -0.85 -2.57 -6.12
N LEU A 201 -1.03 -1.23 -6.14
CA LEU A 201 -2.25 -0.59 -6.64
C LEU A 201 -2.58 -0.98 -8.08
N VAL A 202 -1.57 -1.00 -8.96
CA VAL A 202 -1.75 -1.43 -10.36
C VAL A 202 -2.07 -2.92 -10.45
N GLN A 203 -1.35 -3.79 -9.74
CA GLN A 203 -1.56 -5.23 -9.82
C GLN A 203 -2.96 -5.64 -9.32
N HIS A 204 -3.45 -5.00 -8.26
CA HIS A 204 -4.80 -5.25 -7.75
C HIS A 204 -5.90 -5.14 -8.80
N ASP A 205 -5.80 -4.18 -9.71
CA ASP A 205 -6.86 -3.89 -10.68
C ASP A 205 -6.54 -4.36 -12.11
N PHE A 206 -5.26 -4.49 -12.45
CA PHE A 206 -4.82 -4.74 -13.83
C PHE A 206 -4.27 -6.14 -14.09
N SER A 207 -3.92 -6.93 -13.05
CA SER A 207 -3.43 -8.30 -13.27
C SER A 207 -4.46 -9.20 -13.98
N ARG A 208 -5.77 -8.88 -13.89
CA ARG A 208 -6.88 -9.56 -14.59
C ARG A 208 -6.91 -9.38 -16.12
N TYR A 209 -6.04 -8.54 -16.67
CA TYR A 209 -5.90 -8.31 -18.11
C TYR A 209 -4.64 -8.93 -18.69
N MET A 210 -3.72 -9.43 -17.85
CA MET A 210 -2.44 -9.99 -18.31
C MET A 210 -2.61 -11.23 -19.19
N ASP A 211 -3.70 -11.98 -19.02
CA ASP A 211 -4.08 -13.14 -19.82
C ASP A 211 -4.98 -12.80 -21.02
N LYS A 212 -5.20 -11.49 -21.29
CA LYS A 212 -6.09 -10.99 -22.34
C LYS A 212 -5.31 -10.14 -23.34
N PRO A 213 -4.62 -10.76 -24.33
CA PRO A 213 -3.74 -10.04 -25.24
C PRO A 213 -4.44 -8.93 -26.03
N ASP A 214 -5.73 -9.10 -26.35
CA ASP A 214 -6.55 -8.12 -27.08
C ASP A 214 -7.01 -6.93 -26.21
N SER A 215 -6.77 -6.96 -24.90
CA SER A 215 -7.09 -5.83 -24.02
C SER A 215 -6.06 -4.72 -24.17
N GLN A 216 -6.54 -3.48 -24.25
CA GLN A 216 -5.67 -2.28 -24.17
C GLN A 216 -4.86 -2.22 -22.85
N TYR A 217 -5.26 -2.97 -21.83
CA TYR A 217 -4.60 -2.99 -20.52
C TYR A 217 -3.66 -4.18 -20.31
N SER A 218 -3.46 -5.03 -21.32
CA SER A 218 -2.67 -6.26 -21.21
C SER A 218 -1.23 -6.04 -20.76
N ASN A 219 -0.61 -4.93 -21.17
CA ASN A 219 0.77 -4.58 -20.83
C ASN A 219 0.90 -3.68 -19.58
N VAL A 220 -0.20 -3.22 -18.98
CA VAL A 220 -0.14 -2.20 -17.90
C VAL A 220 0.76 -2.62 -16.74
N VAL A 221 0.72 -3.89 -16.32
CA VAL A 221 1.57 -4.39 -15.23
C VAL A 221 3.04 -4.35 -15.64
N LYS A 222 3.39 -4.85 -16.83
CA LYS A 222 4.77 -4.81 -17.36
C LYS A 222 5.27 -3.37 -17.48
N ASP A 223 4.46 -2.49 -18.05
CA ASP A 223 4.78 -1.07 -18.21
C ASP A 223 4.93 -0.36 -16.87
N TRP A 224 4.32 -0.88 -15.80
CA TRP A 224 4.50 -0.36 -14.46
C TRP A 224 5.81 -0.82 -13.82
N TYR A 225 6.22 -2.08 -14.05
CA TYR A 225 7.56 -2.54 -13.65
C TYR A 225 8.67 -1.72 -14.32
N ILE A 226 8.51 -1.36 -15.60
CA ILE A 226 9.47 -0.49 -16.31
C ILE A 226 9.52 0.91 -15.68
N LYS A 227 8.36 1.50 -15.33
CA LYS A 227 8.30 2.79 -14.61
C LYS A 227 8.97 2.70 -13.23
N LEU A 228 8.74 1.60 -12.52
CA LEU A 228 9.32 1.35 -11.21
C LEU A 228 10.84 1.19 -11.28
N ASP A 229 11.35 0.51 -12.30
CA ASP A 229 12.80 0.40 -12.56
C ASP A 229 13.44 1.76 -12.84
N ALA A 230 12.77 2.61 -13.62
CA ALA A 230 13.24 3.98 -13.86
C ALA A 230 13.31 4.78 -12.54
N ALA A 231 12.29 4.68 -11.68
CA ALA A 231 12.30 5.32 -10.36
C ALA A 231 13.43 4.79 -9.47
N VAL A 232 13.73 3.48 -9.50
CA VAL A 232 14.89 2.90 -8.80
C VAL A 232 16.20 3.53 -9.31
N GLY A 233 16.35 3.73 -10.62
CA GLY A 233 17.49 4.42 -11.21
C GLY A 233 17.65 5.85 -10.72
N GLU A 234 16.55 6.61 -10.71
CA GLU A 234 16.53 8.00 -10.22
C GLU A 234 16.88 8.07 -8.74
N LEU A 235 16.30 7.21 -7.89
CA LEU A 235 16.58 7.18 -6.46
C LEU A 235 18.00 6.71 -6.16
N ARG A 236 18.51 5.71 -6.89
CA ARG A 236 19.91 5.28 -6.81
C ARG A 236 20.86 6.44 -7.10
N SER A 237 20.54 7.34 -8.04
CA SER A 237 21.40 8.49 -8.33
C SER A 237 21.51 9.49 -7.17
N LEU A 238 20.55 9.49 -6.24
CA LEU A 238 20.61 10.26 -4.99
C LEU A 238 21.54 9.60 -3.95
N ALA A 239 21.73 8.28 -4.06
CA ALA A 239 22.68 7.54 -3.27
C ALA A 239 24.10 7.76 -3.83
N GLY A 240 25.00 8.29 -3.00
CA GLY A 240 26.42 8.40 -3.38
C GLY A 240 27.06 7.02 -3.55
N PRO A 241 28.23 6.91 -4.21
CA PRO A 241 28.89 5.64 -4.52
C PRO A 241 29.20 4.76 -3.30
N ASP A 242 29.35 5.36 -2.12
CA ASP A 242 29.62 4.66 -0.85
C ASP A 242 28.35 4.23 -0.09
N THR A 243 27.17 4.38 -0.69
CA THR A 243 25.89 4.04 -0.05
C THR A 243 25.57 2.57 -0.22
N HIS A 244 25.26 1.87 0.87
CA HIS A 244 24.63 0.55 0.78
C HIS A 244 23.19 0.73 0.29
N LEU A 245 22.87 0.17 -0.88
CA LEU A 245 21.53 0.22 -1.47
C LEU A 245 20.85 -1.15 -1.38
N LEU A 246 19.66 -1.18 -0.78
CA LEU A 246 18.78 -2.35 -0.76
C LEU A 246 17.53 -2.03 -1.56
N VAL A 247 17.16 -2.93 -2.46
CA VAL A 247 15.86 -2.93 -3.14
C VAL A 247 15.12 -4.18 -2.70
N VAL A 248 13.99 -4.02 -2.03
CA VAL A 248 13.27 -5.12 -1.38
C VAL A 248 11.78 -5.04 -1.67
N SER A 249 11.09 -6.17 -1.54
CA SER A 249 9.63 -6.26 -1.58
C SER A 249 9.12 -6.89 -0.29
N ASP A 250 7.95 -6.48 0.15
CA ASP A 250 7.23 -7.04 1.29
C ASP A 250 6.56 -8.38 0.95
N HIS A 251 6.00 -8.49 -0.25
CA HIS A 251 5.44 -9.70 -0.81
C HIS A 251 5.48 -9.70 -2.35
N GLY A 252 5.09 -10.82 -2.95
CA GLY A 252 4.85 -10.89 -4.40
C GLY A 252 3.38 -10.71 -4.74
N SER A 253 3.08 -10.87 -6.03
CA SER A 253 1.72 -10.83 -6.58
C SER A 253 1.59 -11.82 -7.73
N ILE A 254 0.38 -12.37 -7.87
CA ILE A 254 -0.01 -13.23 -8.99
C ILE A 254 -1.45 -12.91 -9.43
N PRO A 255 -1.79 -13.10 -10.71
CA PRO A 255 -3.18 -12.99 -11.16
C PRO A 255 -4.05 -14.06 -10.49
N ILE A 256 -5.22 -13.64 -10.01
CA ILE A 256 -6.22 -14.56 -9.42
C ILE A 256 -7.23 -14.92 -10.50
N SER A 257 -7.30 -16.19 -10.87
CA SER A 257 -8.28 -16.72 -11.83
C SER A 257 -9.51 -17.33 -11.17
N THR A 258 -9.42 -17.73 -9.90
CA THR A 258 -10.49 -18.43 -9.17
C THR A 258 -10.44 -18.10 -7.67
N SER A 259 -11.59 -18.06 -7.00
CA SER A 259 -11.71 -17.95 -5.55
C SER A 259 -12.36 -19.20 -4.95
N PHE A 260 -11.85 -19.66 -3.80
CA PHE A 260 -12.45 -20.77 -3.05
C PHE A 260 -13.09 -20.27 -1.76
N HIS A 261 -14.41 -20.39 -1.65
CA HIS A 261 -15.16 -19.96 -0.47
C HIS A 261 -15.18 -21.08 0.57
N ALA A 262 -14.09 -21.22 1.34
CA ALA A 262 -13.92 -22.29 2.31
C ALA A 262 -15.10 -22.42 3.29
N ASN A 263 -15.64 -21.30 3.78
CA ASN A 263 -16.78 -21.31 4.70
C ASN A 263 -18.04 -21.94 4.07
N GLU A 264 -18.33 -21.62 2.80
CA GLU A 264 -19.48 -22.20 2.09
C GLU A 264 -19.26 -23.68 1.80
N PHE A 265 -18.05 -24.07 1.42
CA PHE A 265 -17.69 -25.46 1.22
C PHE A 265 -17.88 -26.27 2.51
N LEU A 266 -17.32 -25.81 3.64
CA LEU A 266 -17.44 -26.47 4.93
C LEU A 266 -18.90 -26.55 5.41
N GLN A 267 -19.72 -25.53 5.13
CA GLN A 267 -21.16 -25.58 5.39
C GLN A 267 -21.85 -26.67 4.56
N LYS A 268 -21.55 -26.73 3.25
CA LYS A 268 -22.10 -27.76 2.35
C LYS A 268 -21.68 -29.17 2.75
N GLN A 269 -20.49 -29.35 3.29
CA GLN A 269 -20.00 -30.64 3.82
C GLN A 269 -20.57 -30.96 5.22
N GLY A 270 -21.36 -30.07 5.82
CA GLY A 270 -21.88 -30.26 7.19
C GLY A 270 -20.83 -30.08 8.30
N LEU A 271 -19.61 -29.63 7.96
CA LEU A 271 -18.48 -29.43 8.86
C LEU A 271 -18.50 -28.06 9.56
N LEU A 272 -19.24 -27.10 9.00
CA LEU A 272 -19.46 -25.78 9.60
C LEU A 272 -20.96 -25.53 9.76
N ARG A 273 -21.39 -25.12 10.95
CA ARG A 273 -22.78 -24.70 11.23
C ARG A 273 -22.79 -23.34 11.90
N LEU A 274 -23.76 -22.51 11.52
CA LEU A 274 -24.01 -21.24 12.21
C LEU A 274 -24.70 -21.50 13.54
N LYS A 275 -24.46 -20.63 14.53
CA LYS A 275 -25.20 -20.68 15.80
C LYS A 275 -26.68 -20.33 15.56
N PRO A 276 -27.61 -20.91 16.32
CA PRO A 276 -29.03 -20.55 16.24
C PRO A 276 -29.23 -19.03 16.41
N GLY A 277 -30.11 -18.43 15.61
CA GLY A 277 -30.43 -17.00 15.66
C GLY A 277 -29.50 -16.07 14.85
N ILE A 278 -28.44 -16.60 14.22
CA ILE A 278 -27.65 -15.84 13.24
C ILE A 278 -28.23 -16.08 11.84
N GLU A 279 -29.14 -15.22 11.41
CA GLU A 279 -29.58 -15.16 10.02
C GLU A 279 -28.53 -14.43 9.15
N LYS A 280 -28.38 -14.85 7.88
CA LYS A 280 -27.63 -14.05 6.89
C LYS A 280 -28.36 -12.72 6.76
N LYS A 281 -27.78 -11.63 7.31
CA LYS A 281 -28.32 -10.28 7.10
C LYS A 281 -28.27 -9.92 5.61
N GLU A 282 -29.40 -10.04 4.91
CA GLU A 282 -29.57 -9.62 3.51
C GLU A 282 -29.31 -8.12 3.29
N GLY A 283 -29.33 -7.30 4.35
CA GLY A 283 -29.12 -5.84 4.26
C GLY A 283 -27.75 -5.42 3.69
N GLY A 284 -26.70 -6.23 3.87
CA GLY A 284 -25.40 -5.99 3.22
C GLY A 284 -25.42 -6.26 1.71
N GLU A 285 -26.32 -7.15 1.26
CA GLU A 285 -26.53 -7.44 -0.16
C GLU A 285 -27.24 -6.29 -0.88
N PHE A 286 -28.18 -5.58 -0.24
CA PHE A 286 -28.85 -4.45 -0.88
C PHE A 286 -27.87 -3.33 -1.24
N TYR A 287 -27.06 -2.85 -0.30
CA TYR A 287 -26.09 -1.77 -0.57
C TYR A 287 -24.99 -2.20 -1.54
N SER A 288 -24.52 -3.45 -1.45
CA SER A 288 -23.52 -3.96 -2.41
C SER A 288 -24.10 -4.18 -3.80
N ARG A 289 -25.37 -4.61 -3.93
CA ARG A 289 -26.10 -4.69 -5.21
C ARG A 289 -26.35 -3.32 -5.80
N VAL A 290 -26.81 -2.35 -5.00
CA VAL A 290 -27.00 -0.94 -5.43
C VAL A 290 -25.67 -0.34 -5.85
N ARG A 291 -24.60 -0.51 -5.05
CA ARG A 291 -23.25 -0.05 -5.41
C ARG A 291 -22.79 -0.67 -6.73
N LYS A 292 -22.88 -2.00 -6.90
CA LYS A 292 -22.57 -2.67 -8.17
C LYS A 292 -23.40 -2.13 -9.33
N LEU A 293 -24.69 -1.85 -9.11
CA LEU A 293 -25.58 -1.31 -10.13
C LEU A 293 -25.19 0.12 -10.53
N VAL A 294 -24.84 0.97 -9.55
CA VAL A 294 -24.38 2.35 -9.76
C VAL A 294 -23.03 2.37 -10.47
N LEU A 295 -22.05 1.61 -9.98
CA LEU A 295 -20.71 1.49 -10.56
C LEU A 295 -20.75 0.92 -12.00
N LYS A 296 -21.72 0.06 -12.31
CA LYS A 296 -21.88 -0.56 -13.65
C LYS A 296 -22.56 0.37 -14.67
N ASN A 297 -23.42 1.28 -14.23
CA ASN A 297 -24.30 2.05 -15.11
C ASN A 297 -23.98 3.55 -15.20
N LEU A 298 -23.14 4.09 -14.32
CA LEU A 298 -22.77 5.51 -14.32
C LEU A 298 -21.30 5.71 -14.72
N SER A 299 -21.02 6.79 -15.43
CA SER A 299 -19.65 7.16 -15.81
C SER A 299 -18.84 7.62 -14.61
N ALA A 300 -17.51 7.49 -14.65
CA ALA A 300 -16.62 7.95 -13.59
C ALA A 300 -16.83 9.44 -13.23
N ASN A 301 -17.10 10.30 -14.22
CA ASN A 301 -17.38 11.73 -14.00
C ASN A 301 -18.73 11.95 -13.30
N THR A 302 -19.77 11.20 -13.68
CA THR A 302 -21.07 11.25 -13.03
C THR A 302 -20.98 10.78 -11.59
N ILE A 303 -20.25 9.69 -11.35
CA ILE A 303 -20.04 9.15 -10.00
C ILE A 303 -19.22 10.11 -9.15
N ARG A 304 -18.14 10.70 -9.68
CA ARG A 304 -17.34 11.72 -8.98
C ARG A 304 -18.18 12.95 -8.60
N THR A 305 -19.05 13.40 -9.50
CA THR A 305 -19.99 14.49 -9.22
C THR A 305 -21.03 14.08 -8.18
N ILE A 306 -21.55 12.86 -8.23
CA ILE A 306 -22.42 12.32 -7.19
C ILE A 306 -21.69 12.29 -5.86
N TYR A 307 -20.48 11.74 -5.77
CA TYR A 307 -19.69 11.72 -4.53
C TYR A 307 -19.39 13.13 -4.01
N ARG A 308 -19.16 14.10 -4.90
CA ARG A 308 -18.91 15.51 -4.53
C ARG A 308 -20.17 16.24 -4.03
N LEU A 309 -21.35 15.87 -4.54
CA LEU A 309 -22.64 16.47 -4.18
C LEU A 309 -23.36 15.70 -3.07
N THR A 310 -22.94 14.47 -2.80
CA THR A 310 -23.53 13.62 -1.77
C THR A 310 -22.95 14.03 -0.43
N PRO A 311 -23.78 14.34 0.58
CA PRO A 311 -23.30 14.65 1.93
C PRO A 311 -22.36 13.55 2.43
N ASP A 312 -21.27 13.92 3.11
CA ASP A 312 -20.20 12.97 3.51
C ASP A 312 -20.75 11.70 4.17
N ARG A 313 -21.77 11.83 5.03
CA ARG A 313 -22.46 10.70 5.70
C ARG A 313 -23.10 9.66 4.76
N ILE A 314 -23.42 10.04 3.54
CA ILE A 314 -24.07 9.20 2.53
C ILE A 314 -23.00 8.73 1.52
N ALA A 315 -22.11 9.61 1.07
CA ALA A 315 -20.99 9.29 0.19
C ALA A 315 -20.11 8.20 0.80
N HIS A 316 -19.82 8.36 2.09
CA HIS A 316 -19.11 7.41 2.93
C HIS A 316 -19.76 6.03 2.96
N LYS A 317 -21.08 5.88 2.76
CA LYS A 317 -21.76 4.57 2.78
C LYS A 317 -21.61 3.76 1.48
N PHE A 318 -21.11 4.35 0.41
CA PHE A 318 -21.03 3.74 -0.92
C PHE A 318 -19.61 3.38 -1.38
N THR A 319 -18.58 3.72 -0.63
CA THR A 319 -17.17 3.36 -0.92
C THR A 319 -16.83 1.95 -0.42
N ALA A 320 -15.75 1.33 -0.91
CA ALA A 320 -15.17 0.17 -0.21
C ALA A 320 -14.75 0.57 1.21
N SER A 321 -14.34 1.83 1.36
CA SER A 321 -14.13 2.48 2.64
C SER A 321 -15.38 2.49 3.52
N ALA A 322 -16.61 2.61 3.02
CA ALA A 322 -17.84 2.46 3.81
C ALA A 322 -17.97 1.16 4.57
N TYR A 323 -17.48 0.10 3.93
CA TYR A 323 -17.55 -1.26 4.41
C TYR A 323 -16.38 -1.48 5.36
N PHE A 324 -15.19 -1.04 4.97
CA PHE A 324 -14.02 -1.00 5.84
C PHE A 324 -14.28 -0.14 7.07
N GLU A 325 -14.81 1.07 6.97
CA GLU A 325 -15.22 1.98 8.04
C GLU A 325 -16.50 1.60 8.76
N ARG A 326 -17.33 0.67 8.24
CA ARG A 326 -18.35 0.00 9.09
C ARG A 326 -17.74 -1.12 9.90
N LEU A 327 -16.71 -1.78 9.36
CA LEU A 327 -15.80 -2.59 10.15
C LEU A 327 -14.94 -1.70 11.09
N LEU A 328 -14.58 -0.47 10.68
CA LEU A 328 -13.75 0.51 11.41
C LEU A 328 -14.53 1.50 12.31
N ALA A 329 -15.86 1.51 12.28
CA ALA A 329 -16.67 2.28 13.21
C ALA A 329 -16.90 1.50 14.51
N GLY A 330 -16.79 0.16 14.46
CA GLY A 330 -16.68 -0.68 15.66
C GLY A 330 -15.30 -0.64 16.32
N LEU A 331 -14.40 0.22 15.83
CA LEU A 331 -12.99 0.33 16.20
C LEU A 331 -12.67 1.63 16.98
N VAL A 332 -13.67 2.48 17.22
CA VAL A 332 -13.51 3.78 17.93
C VAL A 332 -14.43 3.92 19.15
N GLU A 333 -15.23 2.90 19.47
CA GLU A 333 -15.90 2.80 20.78
C GLU A 333 -15.45 1.55 21.53
N SER A 334 -14.27 1.67 22.16
CA SER A 334 -13.98 1.08 23.48
C SER A 334 -12.81 1.79 24.13
#